data_AF-K0JSG9-F1
#
_entry.id   AF-K0JSG9-F1
#
_cell.length_a   1.000
_cell.length_b   1.000
_cell.length_c   1.000
_cell.angle_alpha   90.00
_cell.angle_beta   90.00
_cell.angle_gamma   90.00
#
_symmetry.space_group_name_H-M   'P 1'
#
loop_
_entity.id
_entity.type
_entity.pdbx_description
1 polymer ?
#
loop_
_entity_poly.entity_id
_entity_poly.type
_entity_poly.pdbx_seq_one_letter_code
_entity_poly.pdbx_strand_id
1 'polypeptide(L)'
;MAGVIVYEPDDDAEVEGLPWAITFEASAGEDWDSFVCGPYERDEAVALAESVIVEGRGVTAVVEPLLPVRSAMDVLSTIDELREEVEDPT
;
A
#
# COMPACT_ATOMS: atom_id res chain seq x y z
N MET A 1 15.64 1.57 -2.11
CA MET A 1 15.72 1.72 -0.64
C MET A 1 14.76 0.69 -0.11
N ALA A 2 15.25 -0.30 0.66
CA ALA A 2 14.39 -1.30 1.31
C ALA A 2 13.94 -0.75 2.67
N GLY A 3 12.68 -0.95 3.04
CA GLY A 3 12.14 -0.45 4.31
C GLY A 3 10.64 -0.62 4.44
N VAL A 4 10.14 -0.33 5.64
CA VAL A 4 8.71 -0.22 5.94
C VAL A 4 8.32 1.26 5.88
N ILE A 5 7.30 1.56 5.07
CA ILE A 5 6.68 2.88 4.96
C ILE A 5 5.30 2.74 5.57
N VAL A 6 5.01 3.49 6.64
CA VAL A 6 3.71 3.44 7.31
C VAL A 6 3.00 4.77 7.05
N TYR A 7 1.75 4.70 6.62
CA TYR A 7 0.89 5.87 6.53
C TYR A 7 0.66 6.47 7.92
N GLU A 8 0.93 7.77 8.05
CA GLU A 8 0.67 8.55 9.28
C GLU A 8 -0.44 9.56 8.97
N PRO A 9 -1.67 9.39 9.50
CA PRO A 9 -2.74 10.36 9.35
C PRO A 9 -2.42 11.65 10.12
N ASP A 10 -3.04 12.76 9.72
CA ASP A 10 -2.97 14.01 10.48
C ASP A 10 -3.77 13.90 11.81
N ASP A 11 -4.88 13.15 11.81
CA ASP A 11 -5.66 12.78 13.00
C ASP A 11 -5.95 11.27 13.03
N ASP A 12 -5.56 10.60 14.12
CA ASP A 12 -5.78 9.15 14.31
C ASP A 12 -7.26 8.74 14.18
N ALA A 13 -8.20 9.65 14.49
CA ALA A 13 -9.63 9.41 14.32
C ALA A 13 -10.05 9.20 12.86
N GLU A 14 -9.27 9.67 11.88
CA GLU A 14 -9.55 9.48 10.45
C GLU A 14 -9.42 8.01 10.02
N VAL A 15 -8.57 7.26 10.72
CA VAL A 15 -8.24 5.87 10.39
C VAL A 15 -8.66 4.89 11.47
N GLU A 16 -9.27 5.37 12.56
CA GLU A 16 -9.71 4.55 13.68
C GLU A 16 -10.71 3.48 13.20
N GLY A 17 -10.39 2.22 13.47
CA GLY A 17 -11.22 1.07 13.10
C GLY A 17 -11.24 0.73 11.61
N LEU A 18 -10.47 1.43 10.76
CA LEU A 18 -10.28 1.02 9.38
C LEU A 18 -9.36 -0.20 9.30
N PRO A 19 -9.63 -1.16 8.39
CA PRO A 19 -8.70 -2.24 8.11
C PRO A 19 -7.46 -1.72 7.39
N TRP A 20 -6.31 -2.31 7.69
CA TRP A 20 -5.02 -1.98 7.07
C TRP A 20 -4.58 -3.06 6.09
N ALA A 21 -3.84 -2.65 5.05
CA ALA A 21 -3.22 -3.54 4.08
C ALA A 21 -1.72 -3.26 4.00
N ILE A 22 -0.98 -4.25 3.49
CA ILE A 22 0.44 -4.12 3.19
C ILE A 22 0.64 -4.36 1.70
N THR A 23 1.25 -3.41 1.00
CA THR A 23 1.76 -3.59 -0.36
C THR A 23 3.25 -3.93 -0.26
N PHE A 24 3.62 -5.12 -0.74
CA PHE A 24 5.02 -5.52 -0.88
C PHE A 24 5.46 -5.32 -2.32
N GLU A 25 6.61 -4.67 -2.49
CA GLU A 25 7.17 -4.35 -3.81
C GLU A 25 8.68 -4.61 -3.86
N ALA A 26 9.17 -4.86 -5.09
CA ALA A 26 10.58 -5.04 -5.36
C ALA A 26 11.37 -3.75 -5.07
N SER A 27 12.39 -3.85 -4.23
CA SER A 27 13.40 -2.78 -4.14
C SER A 27 14.27 -2.75 -5.39
N ALA A 28 14.94 -1.61 -5.61
CA ALA A 28 15.90 -1.42 -6.69
C ALA A 28 16.89 -2.60 -6.81
N GLY A 29 16.86 -3.28 -7.96
CA GLY A 29 17.73 -4.41 -8.29
C GLY A 29 17.02 -5.77 -8.30
N GLU A 30 15.79 -5.85 -7.80
CA GLU A 30 14.93 -7.03 -7.90
C GLU A 30 13.90 -6.86 -9.03
N ASP A 31 13.44 -7.98 -9.62
CA ASP A 31 12.53 -8.00 -10.78
C ASP A 31 11.35 -8.94 -10.51
N TRP A 32 10.39 -8.45 -9.72
CA TRP A 32 9.15 -9.15 -9.40
C TRP A 32 8.00 -8.16 -9.13
N ASP A 33 6.76 -8.58 -9.43
CA ASP A 33 5.55 -7.75 -9.33
C ASP A 33 5.09 -7.52 -7.89
N SER A 34 4.58 -6.32 -7.60
CA SER A 34 4.02 -6.02 -6.28
C SER A 34 2.74 -6.82 -5.99
N PHE A 35 2.48 -7.07 -4.70
CA PHE A 35 1.24 -7.69 -4.25
C PHE A 35 0.76 -7.10 -2.92
N VAL A 36 -0.54 -7.23 -2.67
CA VAL A 36 -1.20 -6.70 -1.47
C VAL A 36 -1.65 -7.86 -0.57
N CYS A 37 -1.47 -7.73 0.74
CA CYS A 37 -2.05 -8.62 1.75
C CYS A 37 -2.83 -7.87 2.84
N GLY A 38 -3.82 -8.54 3.44
CA GLY A 38 -4.74 -7.98 4.43
C GLY A 38 -6.16 -8.55 4.29
N PRO A 39 -7.14 -8.02 5.06
CA PRO A 39 -7.02 -6.90 6.00
C PRO A 39 -6.42 -7.29 7.36
N TYR A 40 -5.81 -6.32 8.04
CA TYR A 40 -5.21 -6.42 9.38
C TYR A 40 -5.66 -5.27 10.30
N GLU A 41 -5.40 -5.39 11.60
CA GLU A 41 -5.24 -4.20 12.47
C GLU A 41 -3.92 -3.49 12.17
N ARG A 42 -3.81 -2.19 12.46
CA ARG A 42 -2.60 -1.39 12.17
C ARG A 42 -1.34 -2.02 12.72
N ASP A 43 -1.34 -2.36 14.01
CA ASP A 43 -0.15 -2.87 14.69
C ASP A 43 0.25 -4.27 14.17
N GLU A 44 -0.72 -5.10 13.78
CA GLU A 44 -0.47 -6.39 13.14
C GLU A 44 0.18 -6.22 11.76
N ALA A 45 -0.30 -5.26 10.97
CA ALA A 45 0.24 -4.95 9.65
C ALA A 45 1.71 -4.46 9.75
N VAL A 46 1.98 -3.54 10.67
CA VAL A 46 3.33 -3.01 10.92
C VAL A 46 4.27 -4.14 11.35
N ALA A 47 3.86 -4.97 12.31
CA ALA A 47 4.68 -6.07 12.80
C ALA A 47 5.03 -7.09 11.71
N LEU A 48 4.07 -7.44 10.84
CA LEU A 48 4.31 -8.34 9.72
C LEU A 48 5.26 -7.71 8.68
N ALA A 49 5.06 -6.43 8.33
CA ALA A 49 5.93 -5.72 7.40
C ALA A 49 7.38 -5.69 7.91
N GLU A 50 7.59 -5.35 9.19
CA GLU A 50 8.92 -5.35 9.83
C GLU A 50 9.54 -6.74 9.79
N SER A 51 8.79 -7.81 10.09
CA SER A 51 9.29 -9.18 10.03
C SER A 51 9.72 -9.58 8.62
N VAL A 52 8.98 -9.19 7.59
CA VAL A 52 9.34 -9.49 6.20
C VAL A 52 10.59 -8.73 5.77
N ILE A 53 10.74 -7.47 6.18
CA ILE A 53 11.94 -6.67 5.87
C ILE A 53 13.20 -7.21 6.58
N VAL A 54 13.06 -7.81 7.76
CA VAL A 54 14.19 -8.43 8.48
C VAL A 54 14.69 -9.69 7.77
N GLU A 55 13.76 -10.54 7.29
CA GLU A 55 14.10 -11.83 6.66
C GLU A 55 14.36 -11.69 5.15
N GLY A 56 13.66 -10.77 4.49
CA GLY A 56 13.68 -10.54 3.06
C GLY A 56 14.74 -9.52 2.65
N ARG A 57 15.44 -9.79 1.54
CA ARG A 57 16.33 -8.82 0.90
C ARG A 57 15.63 -8.20 -0.29
N GLY A 58 15.83 -6.90 -0.48
CA GLY A 58 15.32 -6.21 -1.66
C GLY A 58 13.80 -6.09 -1.70
N VAL A 59 13.16 -5.98 -0.54
CA VAL A 59 11.71 -5.77 -0.42
C VAL A 59 11.46 -4.39 0.18
N THR A 60 10.44 -3.70 -0.32
CA THR A 60 9.83 -2.54 0.35
C THR A 60 8.41 -2.93 0.74
N ALA A 61 7.96 -2.45 1.90
CA ALA A 61 6.62 -2.68 2.40
C ALA A 61 5.93 -1.34 2.67
N VAL A 62 4.76 -1.12 2.09
CA VAL A 62 3.91 0.05 2.34
C VAL A 62 2.70 -0.39 3.14
N VAL A 63 2.51 0.18 4.32
CA VAL A 63 1.46 -0.16 5.29
C VAL A 63 0.48 0.99 5.38
N GLU A 64 -0.77 0.80 4.94
CA GLU A 64 -1.76 1.87 4.80
C GLU A 64 -3.19 1.42 5.13
N PRO A 65 -4.05 2.33 5.60
CA PRO A 65 -5.46 2.03 5.84
C PRO A 65 -6.25 1.93 4.53
N LEU A 66 -7.24 1.04 4.48
CA LEU A 66 -8.16 0.95 3.36
C LEU A 66 -9.26 2.01 3.48
N LEU A 67 -9.06 3.12 2.77
CA LEU A 67 -10.04 4.19 2.69
C LEU A 67 -11.23 3.79 1.80
N PRO A 68 -12.48 3.85 2.30
CA PRO A 68 -13.63 3.37 1.55
C PRO A 68 -14.07 4.38 0.48
N VAL A 69 -13.99 3.98 -0.80
CA VAL A 69 -14.63 4.72 -1.90
C VAL A 69 -16.14 4.48 -1.86
N ARG A 70 -16.93 5.56 -1.88
CA ARG A 70 -18.40 5.50 -1.66
C ARG A 70 -19.23 5.67 -2.94
N SER A 71 -18.60 5.97 -4.07
CA SER A 71 -19.28 6.23 -5.34
C SER A 71 -18.65 5.42 -6.46
N ALA A 72 -19.49 4.80 -7.29
CA ALA A 72 -19.03 4.14 -8.51
C ALA A 72 -18.40 5.14 -9.49
N MET A 73 -18.83 6.41 -9.47
CA MET A 73 -18.24 7.46 -10.32
C MET A 73 -16.78 7.72 -9.94
N ASP A 74 -16.48 7.80 -8.63
CA ASP A 74 -15.11 8.04 -8.15
C ASP A 74 -14.19 6.90 -8.60
N VAL A 75 -14.68 5.65 -8.49
CA VAL A 75 -13.93 4.48 -8.99
C VAL A 75 -13.69 4.55 -10.49
N LEU A 76 -14.71 4.92 -11.28
CA LEU A 76 -14.57 5.03 -12.74
C LEU A 76 -13.61 6.15 -13.14
N SER A 77 -13.64 7.29 -12.43
CA SER A 77 -12.68 8.38 -12.66
C SER A 77 -11.24 7.95 -12.40
N THR A 78 -10.98 7.26 -11.29
CA THR A 78 -9.63 6.71 -11.02
C THR A 78 -9.19 5.71 -12.10
N ILE A 79 -10.10 4.86 -12.59
CA ILE A 79 -9.79 3.93 -13.68
C ILE A 79 -9.41 4.67 -14.96
N ASP A 80 -10.10 5.76 -15.29
CA ASP A 80 -9.82 6.54 -16.49
C ASP A 80 -8.48 7.28 -16.36
N GLU A 81 -8.17 7.88 -15.20
CA GLU A 81 -6.86 8.49 -14.90
C GLU A 81 -5.71 7.48 -15.10
N LEU A 82 -5.84 6.27 -14.54
CA LEU A 82 -4.85 5.21 -14.67
C LEU A 82 -4.65 4.72 -16.11
N ARG A 83 -5.68 4.83 -16.97
CA ARG A 83 -5.55 4.50 -18.40
C ARG A 83 -4.75 5.56 -19.13
N GLU A 84 -5.01 6.83 -18.85
CA GLU A 84 -4.31 7.95 -19.46
C GLU A 84 -2.80 7.91 -19.17
N GLU A 85 -2.40 7.53 -17.94
CA GLU A 85 -0.98 7.35 -17.58
C GLU A 85 -0.26 6.27 -18.40
N VAL A 86 -0.96 5.21 -18.80
CA VAL A 86 -0.40 4.14 -19.65
C VAL A 86 -0.29 4.58 -21.11
N GLU A 87 -1.21 5.43 -21.57
CA GLU A 87 -1.28 5.90 -22.96
C GLU A 87 -0.29 7.05 -23.26
N ASP A 88 0.14 7.80 -22.24
CA ASP A 88 1.15 8.87 -22.35
C ASP A 88 2.42 8.56 -21.52
N PRO A 89 3.27 7.61 -21.96
CA PRO A 89 4.52 7.29 -21.27
C PRO A 89 5.50 8.47 -21.46
N THR A 90 5.67 9.28 -20.42
CA THR A 90 6.68 10.35 -20.36
C THR A 90 8.10 9.80 -20.50
#